data_AF-A0A015IRM7-F1
#
_entry.id   AF-A0A015IRM7-F1
#
_cell.length_a   1.000
_cell.length_b   1.000
_cell.length_c   1.000
_cell.angle_alpha   90.00
_cell.angle_beta   90.00
_cell.angle_gamma   90.00
#
_symmetry.space_group_name_H-M   'P 1'
#
loop_
_entity.id
_entity.type
_entity.pdbx_description
1 polymer ?
#
loop_
_entity_poly.entity_id
_entity_poly.type
_entity_poly.pdbx_seq_one_letter_code
_entity_poly.pdbx_strand_id
1 'polypeptide(L)'
;MLPTLAILQQHKPYLYSSDWLYPQCNSAPEDLNHLWTCPYILPDLNPYLTHRNEIIKFWNSCFTTFSALKILPISFQDDFSALNCWQFETPSSSYLWLIRGLLPAHLTSFLKNYFPLSVVYKTLFPLLNDFQVELYGEIWLCQNVFFHAWEESQGISASSKTRDPSTVSSSVISPHHNCSLATVPQDSWISWISSSIIRGGF
;
A
#
# COMPACT_ATOMS: atom_id res chain seq x y z
N MET A 1 -2.23 0.88 2.39
CA MET A 1 -2.84 0.30 1.18
C MET A 1 -4.24 0.88 1.07
N LEU A 2 -4.62 1.41 -0.09
CA LEU A 2 -6.01 1.81 -0.33
C LEU A 2 -6.90 0.56 -0.36
N PRO A 3 -8.15 0.61 0.15
CA PRO A 3 -9.11 -0.46 -0.06
C PRO A 3 -9.46 -0.54 -1.56
N THR A 4 -9.58 -1.75 -2.11
CA THR A 4 -10.08 -1.94 -3.48
C THR A 4 -11.58 -1.65 -3.54
N LEU A 5 -12.12 -1.35 -4.73
CA LEU A 5 -13.57 -1.17 -4.91
C LEU A 5 -14.37 -2.38 -4.40
N ALA A 6 -13.90 -3.61 -4.57
CA ALA A 6 -14.59 -4.79 -4.02
C ALA A 6 -14.72 -4.74 -2.49
N ILE A 7 -13.70 -4.25 -1.78
CA ILE A 7 -13.76 -4.07 -0.32
C ILE A 7 -14.78 -2.97 0.03
N LEU A 8 -14.80 -1.87 -0.74
CA LEU A 8 -15.73 -0.77 -0.53
C LEU A 8 -17.18 -1.16 -0.81
N GLN A 9 -17.43 -1.94 -1.86
CA GLN A 9 -18.74 -2.53 -2.17
C GLN A 9 -19.23 -3.46 -1.05
N GLN A 10 -18.34 -4.23 -0.44
CA GLN A 10 -18.68 -5.09 0.69
C GLN A 10 -19.01 -4.29 1.95
N HIS A 11 -18.24 -3.23 2.25
CA HIS A 11 -18.34 -2.49 3.51
C HIS A 11 -19.38 -1.36 3.48
N LYS A 12 -19.58 -0.71 2.33
CA LYS A 12 -20.53 0.39 2.14
C LYS A 12 -21.37 0.18 0.88
N PRO A 13 -22.17 -0.91 0.78
CA PRO A 13 -22.99 -1.21 -0.41
C PRO A 13 -24.05 -0.15 -0.72
N TYR A 14 -24.38 0.70 0.26
CA TYR A 14 -25.29 1.83 0.11
C TYR A 14 -24.64 3.03 -0.62
N LEU A 15 -23.31 3.09 -0.70
CA LEU A 15 -22.56 4.10 -1.46
C LEU A 15 -21.95 3.52 -2.72
N TYR A 16 -21.45 2.29 -2.67
CA TYR A 16 -20.76 1.65 -3.78
C TYR A 16 -21.62 0.55 -4.40
N SER A 17 -22.12 0.80 -5.62
CA SER A 17 -22.94 -0.17 -6.35
C SER A 17 -22.14 -1.43 -6.66
N SER A 18 -22.76 -2.60 -6.54
CA SER A 18 -22.18 -3.89 -6.94
C SER A 18 -21.87 -3.98 -8.44
N ASP A 19 -22.53 -3.15 -9.25
CA ASP A 19 -22.38 -3.16 -10.71
C ASP A 19 -21.18 -2.34 -11.17
N TRP A 20 -20.55 -1.58 -10.26
CA TRP A 20 -19.38 -0.78 -10.60
C TRP A 20 -18.14 -1.64 -10.80
N LEU A 21 -17.46 -1.38 -11.90
CA LEU A 21 -16.22 -2.04 -12.30
C LEU A 21 -15.02 -1.18 -11.89
N TYR A 22 -13.83 -1.73 -12.05
CA TYR A 22 -12.58 -1.06 -11.70
C TYR A 22 -12.47 0.31 -12.40
N PRO A 23 -12.29 1.41 -11.67
CA PRO A 23 -12.35 2.76 -12.23
C PRO A 23 -11.39 3.04 -13.39
N GLN A 24 -10.23 2.39 -13.44
CA GLN A 24 -9.24 2.67 -14.47
C GLN A 24 -9.49 1.94 -15.79
N CYS A 25 -10.20 0.80 -15.77
CA CYS A 25 -10.40 -0.01 -16.99
C CYS A 25 -11.86 -0.22 -17.37
N ASN A 26 -12.78 -0.08 -16.42
CA ASN A 26 -14.21 -0.36 -16.55
C ASN A 26 -14.53 -1.71 -17.24
N SER A 27 -13.70 -2.75 -17.01
CA SER A 27 -13.81 -4.04 -17.71
C SER A 27 -13.99 -5.24 -16.78
N ALA A 28 -13.60 -5.12 -15.51
CA ALA A 28 -13.77 -6.18 -14.51
C ALA A 28 -13.93 -5.58 -13.10
N PRO A 29 -14.48 -6.35 -12.14
CA PRO A 29 -14.45 -5.97 -10.72
C PRO A 29 -13.01 -5.78 -10.23
N GLU A 30 -12.80 -4.80 -9.34
CA GLU A 30 -11.49 -4.55 -8.75
C GLU A 30 -11.25 -5.45 -7.54
N ASP A 31 -10.55 -6.56 -7.78
CA ASP A 31 -9.85 -7.27 -6.71
C ASP A 31 -8.35 -6.91 -6.70
N LEU A 32 -7.65 -7.40 -5.68
CA LEU A 32 -6.22 -7.14 -5.55
C LEU A 32 -5.44 -7.63 -6.78
N ASN A 33 -5.80 -8.77 -7.37
CA ASN A 33 -5.09 -9.30 -8.53
C ASN A 33 -5.31 -8.43 -9.78
N HIS A 34 -6.52 -7.92 -9.98
CA HIS A 34 -6.85 -7.04 -11.08
C HIS A 34 -6.10 -5.70 -10.97
N LEU A 35 -5.97 -5.15 -9.75
CA LEU A 35 -5.18 -3.94 -9.49
C LEU A 35 -3.74 -4.04 -10.05
N TRP A 36 -3.12 -5.22 -9.93
CA TRP A 36 -1.74 -5.45 -10.36
C TRP A 36 -1.62 -5.94 -11.81
N THR A 37 -2.63 -6.63 -12.33
CA THR A 37 -2.53 -7.32 -13.63
C THR A 37 -3.41 -6.72 -14.72
N CYS A 38 -4.16 -5.66 -14.43
CA CYS A 38 -5.10 -5.08 -15.40
C CYS A 38 -4.35 -4.61 -16.68
N PRO A 39 -4.70 -5.18 -17.85
CA PRO A 39 -3.98 -4.92 -19.09
C PRO A 39 -4.32 -3.55 -19.71
N TYR A 40 -5.34 -2.87 -19.18
CA TYR A 40 -5.81 -1.58 -19.69
C TYR A 40 -5.22 -0.38 -18.93
N ILE A 41 -4.47 -0.62 -17.84
CA ILE A 41 -3.75 0.44 -17.16
C ILE A 41 -2.60 0.89 -18.05
N LEU A 42 -2.47 2.21 -18.26
CA LEU A 42 -1.32 2.78 -18.97
C LEU A 42 -0.01 2.27 -18.33
N PRO A 43 1.00 1.88 -19.11
CA PRO A 43 2.24 1.33 -18.56
C PRO A 43 2.87 2.19 -17.46
N ASP A 44 2.82 3.52 -17.60
CA ASP A 44 3.36 4.47 -16.62
C ASP A 44 2.57 4.53 -15.30
N LEU A 45 1.34 4.04 -15.30
CA LEU A 45 0.47 3.95 -14.12
C LEU A 45 0.35 2.51 -13.61
N ASN A 46 1.04 1.55 -14.24
CA ASN A 46 0.91 0.15 -13.94
C ASN A 46 1.59 -0.18 -12.58
N PRO A 47 0.81 -0.52 -11.53
CA PRO A 47 1.36 -0.76 -10.20
C PRO A 47 2.39 -1.88 -10.17
N TYR A 48 2.19 -2.91 -10.99
CA TYR A 48 3.11 -4.05 -11.07
C TYR A 48 4.45 -3.65 -11.67
N LEU A 49 4.47 -2.83 -12.72
CA LEU A 49 5.73 -2.35 -13.31
C LEU A 49 6.49 -1.45 -12.33
N THR A 50 5.80 -0.51 -11.70
CA THR A 50 6.38 0.35 -10.67
C THR A 50 6.95 -0.49 -9.52
N HIS A 51 6.16 -1.40 -8.98
CA HIS A 51 6.61 -2.27 -7.89
C HIS A 51 7.81 -3.13 -8.26
N ARG A 52 7.83 -3.71 -9.48
CA ARG A 52 8.96 -4.47 -10.00
C ARG A 52 10.23 -3.62 -10.04
N ASN A 53 10.13 -2.38 -10.54
CA ASN A 53 11.26 -1.45 -10.61
C ASN A 53 11.77 -1.10 -9.21
N GLU A 54 10.86 -0.83 -8.27
CA GLU A 54 11.22 -0.52 -6.88
C GLU A 54 11.85 -1.71 -6.15
N ILE A 55 11.41 -2.95 -6.41
CA ILE A 55 12.08 -4.15 -5.86
C ILE A 55 13.50 -4.27 -6.39
N ILE A 56 13.71 -4.04 -7.69
CA ILE A 56 15.05 -4.10 -8.29
C ILE A 56 15.95 -3.02 -7.67
N LYS A 57 15.45 -1.79 -7.49
CA LYS A 57 16.18 -0.72 -6.79
C LYS A 57 16.51 -1.11 -5.34
N PHE A 58 15.53 -1.61 -4.59
CA PHE A 58 15.73 -2.05 -3.21
C PHE A 58 16.75 -3.19 -3.09
N TRP A 59 16.68 -4.18 -3.99
CA TRP A 59 17.66 -5.25 -4.11
C TRP A 59 19.07 -4.71 -4.36
N ASN A 60 19.23 -3.82 -5.36
CA ASN A 60 20.51 -3.20 -5.72
C ASN A 60 21.10 -2.42 -4.54
N SER A 61 20.28 -1.63 -3.86
CA SER A 61 20.68 -0.83 -2.69
C SER A 61 21.12 -1.72 -1.53
N CYS A 62 20.39 -2.81 -1.27
CA CYS A 62 20.78 -3.79 -0.26
C CYS A 62 22.12 -4.44 -0.63
N PHE A 63 22.24 -4.98 -1.84
CA PHE A 63 23.44 -5.68 -2.31
C PHE A 63 24.67 -4.78 -2.26
N THR A 64 24.56 -3.56 -2.78
CA THR A 64 25.65 -2.57 -2.80
C THR A 64 26.08 -2.19 -1.38
N THR A 65 25.10 -1.91 -0.50
CA THR A 65 25.40 -1.49 0.87
C THR A 65 26.08 -2.60 1.67
N PHE A 66 25.58 -3.84 1.60
CA PHE A 66 26.20 -4.96 2.31
C PHE A 66 27.57 -5.34 1.74
N SER A 67 27.75 -5.26 0.42
CA SER A 67 29.05 -5.51 -0.22
C SER A 67 30.10 -4.46 0.12
N ALA A 68 29.68 -3.23 0.40
CA ALA A 68 30.58 -2.16 0.85
C ALA A 68 31.06 -2.33 2.30
N LEU A 69 30.30 -3.07 3.14
CA LEU A 69 30.64 -3.25 4.55
C LEU A 69 31.79 -4.24 4.78
N LYS A 70 31.93 -5.25 3.93
CA LYS A 70 33.04 -6.22 3.96
C LYS A 70 33.12 -7.02 2.68
N ILE A 71 34.25 -7.71 2.49
CA ILE A 71 34.39 -8.73 1.44
C ILE A 71 33.44 -9.89 1.74
N LEU A 72 32.57 -10.20 0.78
CA LEU A 72 31.61 -11.30 0.85
C LEU A 72 32.06 -12.48 -0.02
N PRO A 73 31.62 -13.71 0.28
CA PRO A 73 31.90 -14.87 -0.56
C PRO A 73 31.37 -14.69 -1.98
N ILE A 74 32.00 -15.35 -2.95
CA ILE A 74 31.60 -15.29 -4.37
C ILE A 74 30.15 -15.77 -4.56
N SER A 75 29.68 -16.74 -3.76
CA SER A 75 28.29 -17.23 -3.83
C SER A 75 27.25 -16.26 -3.28
N PHE A 76 27.65 -15.20 -2.56
CA PHE A 76 26.71 -14.33 -1.85
C PHE A 76 25.66 -13.72 -2.78
N GLN A 77 26.05 -13.29 -3.98
CA GLN A 77 25.13 -12.68 -4.94
C GLN A 77 24.06 -13.67 -5.40
N ASP A 78 24.46 -14.89 -5.73
CA ASP A 78 23.55 -15.93 -6.22
C ASP A 78 22.61 -16.38 -5.09
N ASP A 79 23.15 -16.64 -3.89
CA ASP A 79 22.39 -17.04 -2.71
C ASP A 79 21.42 -15.93 -2.28
N PHE A 80 21.86 -14.67 -2.35
CA PHE A 80 21.03 -13.50 -2.05
C PHE A 80 19.91 -13.37 -3.09
N SER A 81 20.19 -13.52 -4.38
CA SER A 81 19.20 -13.43 -5.47
C SER A 81 18.18 -14.57 -5.43
N ALA A 82 18.56 -15.73 -4.91
CA ALA A 82 17.67 -16.88 -4.76
C ALA A 82 16.62 -16.72 -3.64
N LEU A 83 16.71 -15.67 -2.81
CA LEU A 83 15.72 -15.44 -1.76
C LEU A 83 14.33 -15.15 -2.35
N ASN A 84 13.32 -15.86 -1.82
CA ASN A 84 11.93 -15.73 -2.25
C ASN A 84 11.33 -14.32 -2.09
N CYS A 85 11.93 -13.45 -1.27
CA CYS A 85 11.45 -12.09 -1.08
C CYS A 85 11.69 -11.17 -2.29
N TRP A 86 12.55 -11.58 -3.22
CA TRP A 86 12.77 -10.86 -4.48
C TRP A 86 11.78 -11.26 -5.57
N GLN A 87 11.00 -12.33 -5.36
CA GLN A 87 10.00 -12.77 -6.32
C GLN A 87 8.82 -11.79 -6.32
N PHE A 88 8.66 -11.10 -7.44
CA PHE A 88 7.56 -10.18 -7.70
C PHE A 88 6.43 -10.80 -8.55
N GLU A 89 6.54 -12.07 -8.92
CA GLU A 89 5.48 -12.80 -9.63
C GLU A 89 4.27 -12.99 -8.70
N THR A 90 3.10 -12.57 -9.18
CA THR A 90 1.84 -12.68 -8.44
C THR A 90 1.35 -14.15 -8.41
N PRO A 91 0.79 -14.64 -7.27
CA PRO A 91 0.70 -14.03 -5.95
C PRO A 91 1.65 -14.74 -4.96
N SER A 92 2.91 -14.33 -4.87
CA SER A 92 3.75 -14.79 -3.76
C SER A 92 3.34 -14.07 -2.46
N SER A 93 3.34 -14.77 -1.32
CA SER A 93 3.05 -14.15 -0.01
C SER A 93 4.12 -13.15 0.40
N SER A 94 5.37 -13.37 -0.03
CA SER A 94 6.52 -12.51 0.23
C SER A 94 6.37 -11.11 -0.40
N TYR A 95 5.74 -11.04 -1.58
CA TYR A 95 5.42 -9.81 -2.28
C TYR A 95 4.52 -8.87 -1.44
N LEU A 96 3.55 -9.42 -0.69
CA LEU A 96 2.66 -8.62 0.16
C LEU A 96 3.36 -8.06 1.41
N TRP A 97 4.45 -8.68 1.87
CA TRP A 97 5.15 -8.25 3.08
C TRP A 97 5.92 -6.96 2.85
N LEU A 98 6.65 -6.85 1.75
CA LEU A 98 7.43 -5.65 1.44
C LEU A 98 6.52 -4.43 1.21
N ILE A 99 5.41 -4.61 0.49
CA ILE A 99 4.39 -3.56 0.30
C ILE A 99 3.82 -3.07 1.65
N ARG A 100 3.75 -3.95 2.65
CA ARG A 100 3.29 -3.63 4.01
C ARG A 100 4.39 -3.09 4.92
N GLY A 101 5.63 -2.93 4.44
CA GLY A 101 6.76 -2.50 5.27
C GLY A 101 7.27 -3.56 6.23
N LEU A 102 6.98 -4.84 5.96
CA LEU A 102 7.44 -5.94 6.78
C LEU A 102 8.75 -6.49 6.21
N LEU A 103 9.76 -6.59 7.06
CA LEU A 103 11.03 -7.22 6.71
C LEU A 103 10.85 -8.74 6.57
N PRO A 104 11.19 -9.34 5.41
CA PRO A 104 11.10 -10.77 5.23
C PRO A 104 12.02 -11.53 6.20
N ALA A 105 11.47 -12.53 6.89
CA ALA A 105 12.23 -13.33 7.85
C ALA A 105 13.40 -14.07 7.18
N HIS A 106 13.21 -14.56 5.95
CA HIS A 106 14.26 -15.23 5.17
C HIS A 106 15.42 -14.29 4.83
N LEU A 107 15.13 -13.04 4.45
CA LEU A 107 16.14 -12.01 4.18
C LEU A 107 17.00 -11.73 5.42
N THR A 108 16.35 -11.47 6.56
CA THR A 108 17.07 -11.18 7.80
C THR A 108 17.85 -12.40 8.30
N SER A 109 17.31 -13.61 8.15
CA SER A 109 18.00 -14.85 8.55
C SER A 109 19.21 -15.13 7.68
N PHE A 110 19.12 -14.89 6.37
CA PHE A 110 20.24 -14.99 5.44
C PHE A 110 21.38 -14.02 5.82
N LEU A 111 21.04 -12.74 6.02
CA LEU A 111 22.03 -11.70 6.32
C LEU A 111 22.71 -11.89 7.68
N LYS A 112 22.04 -12.50 8.66
CA LYS A 112 22.61 -12.83 9.98
C LYS A 112 23.80 -13.80 9.90
N ASN A 113 23.91 -14.60 8.84
CA ASN A 113 25.06 -15.48 8.63
C ASN A 113 26.33 -14.69 8.30
N TYR A 114 26.19 -13.43 7.86
CA TYR A 114 27.31 -12.59 7.43
C TYR A 114 27.52 -11.38 8.34
N PHE A 115 26.47 -10.85 8.96
CA PHE A 115 26.53 -9.59 9.71
C PHE A 115 25.88 -9.70 11.08
N PRO A 116 26.37 -8.95 12.09
CA PRO A 116 25.66 -8.79 13.34
C PRO A 116 24.25 -8.23 13.10
N LEU A 117 23.28 -8.71 13.89
CA LEU A 117 21.88 -8.34 13.73
C LEU A 117 21.63 -6.83 13.79
N SER A 118 22.40 -6.12 14.61
CA SER A 118 22.35 -4.65 14.71
C SER A 118 22.72 -3.96 13.40
N VAL A 119 23.72 -4.47 12.68
CA VAL A 119 24.13 -3.97 11.37
C VAL A 119 23.05 -4.27 10.34
N VAL A 120 22.51 -5.49 10.33
CA VAL A 120 21.43 -5.90 9.41
C VAL A 120 20.24 -4.96 9.51
N TYR A 121 19.71 -4.72 10.71
CA TYR A 121 18.57 -3.84 10.89
C TYR A 121 18.91 -2.38 10.61
N LYS A 122 20.06 -1.88 11.08
CA LYS A 122 20.49 -0.50 10.84
C LYS A 122 20.62 -0.20 9.34
N THR A 123 21.02 -1.19 8.54
CA THR A 123 21.12 -1.07 7.08
C THR A 123 19.77 -1.24 6.38
N LEU A 124 18.97 -2.25 6.76
CA LEU A 124 17.72 -2.55 6.05
C LEU A 124 16.60 -1.55 6.32
N PHE A 125 16.49 -1.00 7.53
CA PHE A 125 15.36 -0.11 7.87
C PHE A 125 15.30 1.15 7.01
N PRO A 126 16.39 1.92 6.81
CA PRO A 126 16.37 3.08 5.92
C PRO A 126 16.01 2.69 4.48
N LEU A 127 16.62 1.63 3.95
CA LEU A 127 16.36 1.17 2.58
C LEU A 127 14.92 0.72 2.37
N LEU A 128 14.33 0.07 3.39
CA LEU A 128 12.92 -0.33 3.35
C LEU A 128 12.01 0.90 3.42
N ASN A 129 12.36 1.89 4.24
CA ASN A 129 11.60 3.14 4.32
C ASN A 129 11.61 3.88 2.98
N ASP A 130 12.77 4.00 2.33
CA ASP A 130 12.89 4.62 1.01
C ASP A 130 12.03 3.88 -0.02
N PHE A 131 12.11 2.54 -0.06
CA PHE A 131 11.26 1.70 -0.90
C PHE A 131 9.76 1.94 -0.63
N GLN A 132 9.34 2.06 0.63
CA GLN A 132 7.95 2.33 0.98
C GLN A 132 7.48 3.72 0.54
N VAL A 133 8.34 4.74 0.67
CA VAL A 133 8.05 6.10 0.22
C VAL A 133 7.83 6.14 -1.28
N GLU A 134 8.69 5.47 -2.05
CA GLU A 134 8.56 5.37 -3.52
C GLU A 134 7.27 4.64 -3.91
N LEU A 135 6.96 3.49 -3.32
CA LEU A 135 5.69 2.79 -3.58
C LEU A 135 4.47 3.66 -3.22
N TYR A 136 4.57 4.45 -2.15
CA TYR A 136 3.50 5.36 -1.76
C TYR A 136 3.30 6.48 -2.77
N GLY A 137 4.38 7.15 -3.19
CA GLY A 137 4.31 8.23 -4.16
C GLY A 137 3.84 7.75 -5.54
N GLU A 138 4.42 6.67 -6.04
CA GLU A 138 4.22 6.27 -7.44
C GLU A 138 2.95 5.44 -7.65
N ILE A 139 2.54 4.63 -6.67
CA ILE A 139 1.37 3.76 -6.80
C ILE A 139 0.19 4.36 -6.02
N TRP A 140 0.34 4.47 -4.71
CA TRP A 140 -0.81 4.71 -3.83
C TRP A 140 -1.36 6.14 -3.96
N LEU A 141 -0.49 7.15 -4.11
CA LEU A 141 -0.93 8.54 -4.30
C LEU A 141 -1.65 8.71 -5.65
N CYS A 142 -1.06 8.22 -6.74
CA CYS A 142 -1.68 8.24 -8.07
C CYS A 142 -3.06 7.57 -8.04
N GLN A 143 -3.14 6.34 -7.50
CA GLN A 143 -4.41 5.63 -7.36
C GLN A 143 -5.42 6.38 -6.52
N ASN A 144 -5.00 7.00 -5.41
CA ASN A 144 -5.90 7.77 -4.57
C ASN A 144 -6.52 8.97 -5.32
N VAL A 145 -5.69 9.71 -6.07
CA VAL A 145 -6.15 10.85 -6.88
C VAL A 145 -7.14 10.39 -7.95
N PHE A 146 -6.83 9.34 -8.69
CA PHE A 146 -7.76 8.79 -9.70
C PHE A 146 -9.06 8.30 -9.08
N PHE A 147 -8.97 7.57 -7.96
CA PHE A 147 -10.13 7.01 -7.29
C PHE A 147 -11.06 8.12 -6.78
N HIS A 148 -10.51 9.18 -6.20
CA HIS A 148 -11.32 10.32 -5.74
C HIS A 148 -12.01 11.06 -6.89
N ALA A 149 -11.31 11.33 -8.00
CA ALA A 149 -11.93 11.93 -9.17
C ALA A 149 -13.06 11.05 -9.74
N TRP A 150 -12.86 9.73 -9.73
CA TRP A 150 -13.89 8.78 -10.13
C TRP A 150 -15.08 8.78 -9.15
N GLU A 151 -14.86 8.76 -7.84
CA GLU A 151 -15.93 8.85 -6.84
C GLU A 151 -16.78 10.11 -7.02
N GLU A 152 -16.14 11.26 -7.26
CA GLU A 152 -16.83 12.52 -7.54
C GLU A 152 -17.71 12.42 -8.80
N SER A 153 -17.22 11.74 -9.84
CA SER A 153 -18.01 11.46 -11.06
C SER A 153 -19.24 10.57 -10.81
N GLN A 154 -19.20 9.74 -9.77
CA GLN A 154 -20.34 8.93 -9.31
C GLN A 154 -21.24 9.69 -8.33
N GLY A 155 -20.96 10.96 -8.02
CA GLY A 155 -21.69 11.76 -7.05
C GLY A 155 -21.39 11.42 -5.59
N ILE A 156 -20.33 10.65 -5.31
CA ILE A 156 -19.87 10.36 -3.95
C ILE A 156 -19.01 11.53 -3.48
N SER A 157 -19.47 12.18 -2.42
CA SER A 157 -18.71 13.25 -1.75
C SER A 157 -18.21 12.81 -0.37
N ALA A 158 -17.26 13.55 0.22
CA ALA A 158 -16.77 13.26 1.57
C ALA A 158 -17.90 13.20 2.63
N SER A 159 -18.96 13.99 2.46
CA SER A 159 -20.12 14.00 3.37
C SER A 159 -21.02 12.77 3.22
N SER A 160 -21.02 12.11 2.05
CA SER A 160 -21.74 10.85 1.85
C SER A 160 -21.08 9.69 2.60
N LYS A 161 -19.75 9.73 2.74
CA LYS A 161 -18.94 8.69 3.38
C LYS A 161 -19.03 8.66 4.91
N THR A 162 -19.40 9.78 5.53
CA THR A 162 -19.54 9.95 6.99
C THR A 162 -20.95 9.71 7.49
N ARG A 163 -21.93 9.48 6.60
CA ARG A 163 -23.29 9.12 7.00
C ARG A 163 -23.33 7.65 7.40
N ASP A 164 -23.63 7.40 8.67
CA ASP A 164 -23.97 6.07 9.13
C ASP A 164 -25.31 5.62 8.52
N PRO A 165 -25.45 4.34 8.12
CA PRO A 165 -26.69 3.80 7.57
C PRO A 165 -27.89 3.92 8.54
N SER A 166 -27.62 4.14 9.83
CA SER A 166 -28.63 4.28 10.88
C SER A 166 -29.42 5.59 10.85
N THR A 167 -29.13 6.52 9.93
CA THR A 167 -29.89 7.77 9.81
C THR A 167 -30.90 7.73 8.66
N VAL A 168 -31.70 6.67 8.60
CA VAL A 168 -33.01 6.71 7.95
C VAL A 168 -34.08 6.70 9.03
N SER A 169 -34.22 7.83 9.73
CA SER A 169 -35.42 8.11 10.51
C SER A 169 -35.53 9.60 10.82
N SER A 170 -36.54 10.20 10.18
CA SER A 170 -37.42 11.26 10.67
C SER A 170 -36.80 12.56 11.21
N SER A 171 -37.12 13.65 10.52
CA SER A 171 -37.18 15.03 11.00
C SER A 171 -37.34 15.19 12.53
N VAL A 172 -36.48 16.00 13.17
CA VAL A 172 -36.83 17.09 14.11
C VAL A 172 -35.56 17.91 14.43
N ILE A 173 -35.70 19.23 14.38
CA ILE A 173 -34.71 20.26 14.75
C ILE A 173 -34.51 20.28 16.27
N SER A 174 -33.26 20.32 16.75
CA SER A 174 -32.92 21.07 17.98
C SER A 174 -31.40 21.32 18.10
N PRO A 175 -30.93 22.52 18.52
CA PRO A 175 -29.52 22.86 18.63
C PRO A 175 -29.02 22.81 20.07
N HIS A 176 -27.89 22.16 20.39
CA HIS A 176 -27.06 22.54 21.55
C HIS A 176 -25.62 21.97 21.48
N HIS A 177 -24.69 22.93 21.50
CA HIS A 177 -23.31 23.03 22.03
C HIS A 177 -22.35 21.83 22.22
N ASN A 178 -21.18 22.03 21.58
CA ASN A 178 -19.78 21.84 22.02
C ASN A 178 -19.34 20.52 22.69
N CYS A 179 -18.39 19.83 22.03
CA CYS A 179 -17.25 19.25 22.73
C CYS A 179 -16.00 19.22 21.84
N SER A 180 -14.88 19.63 22.43
CA SER A 180 -13.59 19.94 21.82
C SER A 180 -13.01 18.79 20.99
N LEU A 181 -12.61 19.09 19.75
CA LEU A 181 -11.68 18.25 19.00
C LEU A 181 -10.29 18.44 19.58
N ALA A 182 -9.67 17.35 20.03
CA ALA A 182 -8.24 17.29 20.28
C ALA A 182 -7.52 17.59 18.95
N THR A 183 -6.77 18.68 18.91
CA THR A 183 -5.85 18.98 17.82
C THR A 183 -4.72 17.95 17.86
N VAL A 184 -4.77 16.96 16.97
CA VAL A 184 -3.63 16.06 16.70
C VAL A 184 -2.82 16.72 15.58
N PRO A 185 -1.48 16.80 15.69
CA PRO A 185 -0.67 17.53 14.73
C PRO A 185 -0.80 16.94 13.33
N GLN A 186 -1.07 17.80 12.35
CA GLN A 186 -0.80 17.54 10.94
C GLN A 186 0.70 17.33 10.80
N ASP A 187 1.13 16.07 10.74
CA ASP A 187 2.32 15.60 10.02
C ASP A 187 2.59 14.14 10.41
N SER A 188 1.81 13.19 9.89
CA SER A 188 2.34 11.84 9.66
C SER A 188 1.43 11.06 8.71
N TRP A 189 1.95 10.70 7.54
CA TRP A 189 1.36 9.71 6.64
C TRP A 189 1.08 8.37 7.37
N ILE A 190 1.81 8.11 8.46
CA ILE A 190 1.61 6.99 9.39
C ILE A 190 0.27 7.10 10.15
N SER A 191 -0.16 8.31 10.53
CA SER A 191 -1.48 8.58 11.13
C SER A 191 -2.58 8.29 10.12
N TRP A 192 -2.38 8.67 8.85
CA TRP A 192 -3.32 8.35 7.78
C TRP A 192 -3.39 6.84 7.50
N ILE A 193 -2.26 6.13 7.38
CA ILE A 193 -2.24 4.67 7.18
C ILE A 193 -2.87 3.94 8.38
N SER A 194 -2.53 4.32 9.61
CA SER A 194 -3.10 3.70 10.80
C SER A 194 -4.61 3.95 10.91
N SER A 195 -5.08 5.15 10.53
CA SER A 195 -6.49 5.50 10.48
C SER A 195 -7.22 4.70 9.38
N SER A 196 -6.64 4.56 8.18
CA SER A 196 -7.20 3.77 7.08
C SER A 196 -7.23 2.26 7.38
N ILE A 197 -6.29 1.73 8.15
CA ILE A 197 -6.25 0.31 8.54
C ILE A 197 -7.21 0.01 9.71
N ILE A 198 -7.23 0.85 10.76
CA ILE A 198 -8.07 0.63 11.96
C ILE A 198 -9.54 0.91 11.67
N ARG A 199 -9.82 1.83 10.74
CA ARG A 199 -11.17 2.30 10.45
C ARG A 199 -11.74 1.74 9.13
N GLY A 200 -11.06 0.77 8.52
CA GLY A 200 -11.49 0.12 7.27
C GLY A 200 -11.53 1.05 6.06
N GLY A 201 -10.75 2.13 6.08
CA GLY A 201 -10.93 3.29 5.22
C GLY A 201 -12.21 4.05 5.61
N PHE A 202 -12.06 5.32 5.98
CA PHE A 202 -13.22 6.22 6.10
C PHE A 202 -13.57 6.82 4.75
#